data_AF-A0A963MWV9-F1
#
_entry.id   AF-A0A963MWV9-F1
#
_cell.length_a   1.000
_cell.length_b   1.000
_cell.length_c   1.000
_cell.angle_alpha   90.00
_cell.angle_beta   90.00
_cell.angle_gamma   90.00
#
_symmetry.space_group_name_H-M   'P 1'
#
loop_
_entity.id
_entity.type
_entity.pdbx_description
1 polymer ?
#
loop_
_entity_poly.entity_id
_entity_poly.type
_entity_poly.pdbx_seq_one_letter_code
_entity_poly.pdbx_strand_id
1 'polypeptide(L)'
;MNLSSTIKSIQDIMRKDDGVDGDAQRIGQLTWMLFLKIFDQCEETWEDDAQDRGEVYRSPLPNRCRWRHWAAYKDGKPQKSPNELIAYVNNRV
;
A
#
# COMPACT_ATOMS: atom_id res chain seq x y z
N MET A 1 -12.78 -16.18 3.08
CA MET A 1 -11.92 -16.06 1.89
C MET A 1 -10.57 -16.68 2.22
N ASN A 2 -10.01 -17.52 1.34
CA ASN A 2 -8.73 -18.18 1.60
C ASN A 2 -7.58 -17.26 1.15
N LEU A 3 -6.60 -17.01 2.03
CA LEU A 3 -5.43 -16.16 1.71
C LEU A 3 -4.72 -16.62 0.43
N SER A 4 -4.63 -17.93 0.21
CA SER A 4 -4.04 -18.51 -1.00
C SER A 4 -4.82 -18.14 -2.27
N SER A 5 -6.15 -18.11 -2.22
CA SER A 5 -6.96 -17.68 -3.38
C SER A 5 -6.81 -16.20 -3.68
N THR A 6 -6.65 -15.36 -2.65
CA THR A 6 -6.42 -13.92 -2.82
C THR A 6 -5.06 -13.67 -3.45
N ILE A 7 -4.00 -14.34 -2.97
CA ILE A 7 -2.65 -14.22 -3.53
C ILE A 7 -2.63 -14.66 -5.00
N LYS A 8 -3.27 -15.78 -5.35
CA LYS A 8 -3.37 -16.24 -6.75
C LYS A 8 -4.08 -15.23 -7.65
N SER A 9 -5.21 -14.69 -7.20
CA SER A 9 -5.95 -13.66 -7.95
C SER A 9 -5.07 -12.44 -8.24
N ILE A 10 -4.31 -11.98 -7.24
CA ILE A 10 -3.38 -10.87 -7.41
C ILE A 10 -2.28 -11.21 -8.43
N GLN A 11 -1.66 -12.39 -8.33
CA GLN A 11 -0.65 -12.84 -9.30
C GLN A 11 -1.21 -12.91 -10.73
N ASP A 12 -2.45 -13.37 -10.90
CA ASP A 12 -3.11 -13.46 -12.20
C ASP A 12 -3.44 -12.10 -12.79
N ILE A 13 -3.72 -11.09 -11.96
CA ILE A 13 -3.84 -9.69 -12.40
C ILE A 13 -2.48 -9.17 -12.89
N MET A 14 -1.42 -9.39 -12.12
CA MET A 14 -0.07 -8.90 -12.45
C MET A 14 0.55 -9.58 -13.68
N ARG A 15 0.09 -10.77 -14.05
CA ARG A 15 0.51 -11.43 -15.30
C ARG A 15 0.07 -10.70 -16.56
N LYS A 16 -0.94 -9.83 -16.46
CA LYS A 16 -1.46 -9.03 -17.57
C LYS A 16 -0.78 -7.66 -17.67
N ASP A 17 0.16 -7.37 -16.78
CA ASP A 17 0.91 -6.11 -16.78
C ASP A 17 2.11 -6.23 -17.72
N ASP A 18 2.07 -5.50 -18.83
CA ASP A 18 3.13 -5.46 -19.85
C ASP A 18 4.44 -4.83 -19.32
N GLY A 19 4.42 -4.19 -18.14
CA GLY A 19 5.57 -3.53 -17.51
C GLY A 19 6.38 -4.39 -16.55
N VAL A 20 5.97 -5.65 -16.30
CA VAL A 20 6.62 -6.55 -15.32
C VAL A 20 7.01 -7.87 -15.98
N ASP A 21 8.29 -8.04 -16.27
CA ASP A 21 8.83 -9.25 -16.90
C ASP A 21 9.42 -10.20 -15.85
N GLY A 22 8.74 -11.33 -15.66
CA GLY A 22 9.16 -12.42 -14.75
C GLY A 22 8.60 -12.37 -13.32
N ASP A 23 8.59 -13.54 -12.68
CA ASP A 23 7.99 -13.73 -11.35
C ASP A 23 8.73 -12.97 -10.23
N ALA A 24 10.04 -12.77 -10.35
CA ALA A 24 10.83 -12.03 -9.36
C ALA A 24 10.41 -10.55 -9.27
N GLN A 25 10.15 -9.90 -10.42
CA GLN A 25 9.66 -8.51 -10.42
C GLN A 25 8.24 -8.42 -9.86
N ARG A 26 7.36 -9.38 -10.16
CA ARG A 26 6.01 -9.44 -9.59
C ARG A 26 6.05 -9.59 -8.07
N ILE A 27 6.91 -10.47 -7.55
CA ILE A 27 7.11 -10.61 -6.11
C ILE A 27 7.57 -9.27 -5.51
N GLY A 28 8.57 -8.62 -6.13
CA GLY A 28 9.04 -7.30 -5.68
C GLY A 28 7.92 -6.26 -5.60
N GLN A 29 7.07 -6.18 -6.62
CA GLN A 29 5.92 -5.28 -6.64
C GLN A 29 4.92 -5.57 -5.50
N LEU A 30 4.66 -6.84 -5.21
CA LEU A 30 3.81 -7.21 -4.06
C LEU A 30 4.45 -6.91 -2.72
N THR A 31 5.76 -7.16 -2.60
CA THR A 31 6.47 -7.00 -1.34
C THR A 31 6.41 -5.57 -0.84
N TRP A 32 6.69 -4.57 -1.69
CA TRP A 32 6.68 -3.18 -1.24
C TRP A 32 5.26 -2.68 -0.92
N MET A 33 4.25 -3.10 -1.70
CA MET A 33 2.86 -2.73 -1.43
C MET A 33 2.37 -3.34 -0.11
N LEU A 34 2.64 -4.63 0.13
CA LEU A 34 2.30 -5.30 1.38
C LEU A 34 3.04 -4.69 2.56
N PHE A 35 4.33 -4.36 2.39
CA PHE A 35 5.10 -3.66 3.40
C PHE A 35 4.44 -2.35 3.80
N LEU A 36 4.11 -1.47 2.84
CA LEU A 36 3.45 -0.20 3.15
C LEU A 36 2.08 -0.39 3.80
N LYS A 37 1.30 -1.39 3.37
CA LYS A 37 -0.01 -1.67 3.98
C LYS A 37 0.11 -2.11 5.44
N ILE A 38 1.03 -3.03 5.73
CA ILE A 38 1.28 -3.54 7.08
C ILE A 38 1.88 -2.43 7.95
N PHE A 39 2.84 -1.68 7.40
CA PHE A 39 3.48 -0.57 8.11
C PHE A 39 2.46 0.49 8.53
N ASP A 40 1.56 0.90 7.62
CA ASP A 40 0.49 1.86 7.93
C ASP A 40 -0.45 1.37 9.05
N GLN A 41 -0.70 0.06 9.16
CA GLN A 41 -1.45 -0.54 10.27
C GLN A 41 -0.67 -0.50 11.59
N CYS A 42 0.64 -0.76 11.55
CA CYS A 42 1.50 -0.60 12.72
C CYS A 42 1.55 0.87 13.17
N GLU A 43 1.57 1.82 12.22
CA GLU A 43 1.52 3.24 12.53
C GLU A 43 0.21 3.64 13.21
N GLU A 44 -0.93 3.06 12.83
CA GLU A 44 -2.20 3.29 13.57
C GLU A 44 -2.08 2.88 15.03
N THR A 45 -1.55 1.67 15.30
CA THR A 45 -1.34 1.20 16.68
C THR A 45 -0.36 2.09 17.44
N TRP A 46 0.74 2.53 16.82
CA TRP A 46 1.71 3.41 17.48
C TRP A 46 1.17 4.82 17.71
N GLU A 47 0.30 5.32 16.84
CA GLU A 47 -0.40 6.59 17.01
C GLU A 47 -1.36 6.51 18.22
N ASP A 48 -2.15 5.43 18.33
CA ASP A 48 -3.04 5.18 19.46
C ASP A 48 -2.24 5.06 20.77
N ASP A 49 -1.18 4.25 20.78
CA ASP A 49 -0.31 4.06 21.94
C ASP A 49 0.36 5.37 22.40
N ALA A 50 0.76 6.24 21.46
CA ALA A 50 1.34 7.53 21.77
C ALA A 50 0.27 8.47 22.36
N GLN A 51 -0.92 8.49 21.78
CA GLN A 51 -2.04 9.27 22.27
C GLN A 51 -2.41 8.90 23.72
N ASP A 52 -2.44 7.61 24.04
CA ASP A 52 -2.71 7.10 25.40
C ASP A 52 -1.65 7.56 26.41
N ARG A 53 -0.40 7.77 25.97
CA ARG A 53 0.69 8.33 26.80
C ARG A 53 0.73 9.86 26.83
N GLY A 54 -0.13 10.54 26.07
CA GLY A 54 -0.08 11.99 25.90
C GLY A 54 1.09 12.47 25.04
N GLU A 55 1.65 11.59 24.21
CA GLU A 55 2.74 11.84 23.27
C GLU A 55 2.20 12.01 21.84
N VAL A 56 3.02 12.58 20.95
CA VAL A 56 2.70 12.68 19.52
C VAL A 56 3.58 11.73 18.74
N TYR A 57 2.97 10.73 18.09
CA TYR A 57 3.68 9.86 17.16
C TYR A 57 4.13 10.65 15.92
N ARG A 58 5.41 10.49 15.54
CA ARG A 58 5.96 11.08 14.31
C ARG A 58 6.42 9.97 13.37
N SER A 59 5.65 9.76 12.33
CA SER A 59 5.99 8.83 11.25
C SER A 59 7.33 9.18 10.59
N PRO A 60 8.15 8.16 10.24
CA PRO A 60 9.29 8.35 9.36
C PRO A 60 8.88 8.63 7.90
N LEU A 61 7.64 8.32 7.53
CA LEU A 61 7.11 8.55 6.19
C LEU A 61 6.44 9.93 6.10
N PRO A 62 6.69 10.69 5.02
CA PRO A 62 5.88 11.86 4.70
C PRO A 62 4.41 11.45 4.58
N ASN A 63 3.48 12.28 5.06
CA ASN A 63 2.04 11.96 5.06
C ASN A 63 1.57 11.45 3.68
N ARG A 64 1.94 12.13 2.59
CA ARG A 64 1.57 11.72 1.22
C ARG A 64 1.97 10.29 0.84
N CYS A 65 3.03 9.73 1.43
CA CYS A 65 3.56 8.41 1.13
C CYS A 65 2.90 7.30 1.99
N ARG A 66 2.20 7.66 3.06
CA ARG A 66 1.50 6.69 3.92
C ARG A 66 0.32 6.06 3.17
N TRP A 67 0.14 4.76 3.34
CA TRP A 67 -0.83 3.96 2.59
C TRP A 67 -2.25 4.55 2.67
N ARG A 68 -2.67 5.01 3.86
CA ARG A 68 -3.98 5.63 4.09
C ARG A 68 -4.28 6.86 3.22
N HIS A 69 -3.27 7.56 2.70
CA HIS A 69 -3.45 8.81 1.95
C HIS A 69 -3.47 8.66 0.43
N TRP A 70 -3.17 7.49 -0.12
CA TRP A 70 -3.17 7.30 -1.58
C TRP A 70 -3.71 5.95 -2.06
N ALA A 71 -3.49 4.88 -1.28
CA ALA A 71 -3.84 3.51 -1.66
C ALA A 71 -5.09 2.97 -0.97
N ALA A 72 -5.40 3.45 0.25
CA ALA A 72 -6.61 3.04 0.96
C ALA A 72 -7.89 3.44 0.20
N TYR A 73 -8.94 2.63 0.32
CA TYR A 73 -10.25 2.98 -0.23
C TYR A 73 -10.89 4.05 0.64
N LYS A 74 -11.52 5.02 0.00
CA LYS A 74 -12.32 6.06 0.65
C LYS A 74 -13.73 5.99 0.10
N ASP A 75 -14.72 5.87 0.99
CA ASP A 75 -16.14 5.75 0.62
C ASP A 75 -16.42 4.63 -0.40
N GLY A 76 -15.73 3.49 -0.24
CA GLY A 76 -15.87 2.33 -1.12
C GLY A 76 -15.22 2.48 -2.50
N LYS A 77 -14.43 3.53 -2.74
CA LYS A 77 -13.75 3.79 -4.02
C LYS A 77 -12.25 4.03 -3.84
N PRO A 78 -11.42 3.75 -4.87
CA PRO A 78 -10.03 4.17 -4.89
C PRO A 78 -9.91 5.69 -4.77
N GLN A 79 -8.91 6.18 -4.03
CA GLN A 79 -8.65 7.62 -3.88
C GLN A 79 -8.06 8.27 -5.14
N LYS A 80 -7.52 7.47 -6.08
CA LYS A 80 -6.91 7.94 -7.32
C LYS A 80 -7.44 7.13 -8.50
N SER A 81 -7.60 7.78 -9.66
CA SER A 81 -7.86 7.06 -10.89
C SER A 81 -6.63 6.23 -11.32
N PRO A 82 -6.80 5.18 -12.15
CA PRO A 82 -5.67 4.35 -12.59
C PRO A 82 -4.51 5.15 -13.22
N ASN A 83 -4.82 6.14 -14.08
CA ASN A 83 -3.80 6.96 -14.74
C ASN A 83 -3.03 7.85 -13.75
N GLU A 84 -3.75 8.44 -12.79
CA GLU A 84 -3.14 9.27 -11.75
C GLU A 84 -2.33 8.45 -10.77
N LEU A 85 -2.74 7.21 -10.51
CA LEU A 85 -2.06 6.30 -9.57
C LEU A 85 -0.64 6.00 -10.04
N ILE A 86 -0.47 5.64 -11.32
CA ILE A 86 0.85 5.33 -11.88
C ILE A 86 1.77 6.56 -11.80
N ALA A 87 1.28 7.72 -12.24
CA ALA A 87 2.05 8.96 -12.17
C ALA A 87 2.40 9.37 -10.73
N TYR A 88 1.49 9.10 -9.77
CA TYR A 88 1.71 9.38 -8.37
C TYR A 88 2.78 8.48 -7.77
N VAL A 89 2.67 7.16 -7.95
CA VAL A 89 3.65 6.20 -7.42
C VAL A 89 5.04 6.51 -7.98
N ASN A 90 5.18 6.68 -9.30
CA ASN A 90 6.50 6.87 -9.92
C ASN A 90 7.22 8.18 -9.55
N ASN A 91 6.48 9.22 -9.11
CA ASN A 91 7.08 10.55 -8.88
C ASN A 91 7.00 11.02 -7.42
N ARG A 92 6.22 10.35 -6.56
CA ARG A 92 5.89 10.85 -5.21
C ARG A 92 6.06 9.82 -4.09
N VAL A 93 5.96 8.54 -4.40
CA VAL A 93 6.16 7.41 -3.47
C VAL A 93 7.56 6.86 -3.72
#